data_AF-A0A0E0KP07-F1
#
_entry.id   AF-A0A0E0KP07-F1
#
_cell.length_a   1.000
_cell.length_b   1.000
_cell.length_c   1.000
_cell.angle_alpha   90.00
_cell.angle_beta   90.00
_cell.angle_gamma   90.00
#
_symmetry.space_group_name_H-M   'P 1'
#
loop_
_entity.id
_entity.type
_entity.pdbx_description
1 polymer ?
#
loop_
_entity_poly.entity_id
_entity_poly.type
_entity_poly.pdbx_seq_one_letter_code
_entity_poly.pdbx_strand_id
1 'polypeptide(L)'
;MTHEQWQAIEKMWSDPKHKEKCPKNKLNRENVRYQQRIGSRCYIAHCHVVKQTKYKDVSATAIDLFKECHRSRKNGFSEPVKNIIADMEAIIDDLVQDGEEPKTHTEVISQVMPKSKFLQNTGLESATPKRNGKAIVAARVQELQTELEAERQDAANLRDKLDVSNMSWIP
;
A
#
# COMPACT_ATOMS: atom_id res chain seq x y z
N MET A 1 -9.38 34.39 6.13
CA MET A 1 -8.28 34.80 5.23
C MET A 1 -8.12 36.29 5.38
N THR A 2 -7.06 36.74 6.05
CA THR A 2 -6.76 38.18 6.22
C THR A 2 -5.83 38.67 5.10
N HIS A 3 -5.70 39.98 4.94
CA HIS A 3 -4.80 40.57 3.93
C HIS A 3 -3.34 40.15 4.15
N GLU A 4 -2.89 40.13 5.40
CA GLU A 4 -1.53 39.71 5.78
C GLU A 4 -1.28 38.23 5.47
N GLN A 5 -2.26 37.36 5.71
CA GLN A 5 -2.18 35.94 5.33
C GLN A 5 -2.06 35.78 3.82
N TRP A 6 -2.79 36.59 3.04
CA TRP A 6 -2.71 36.57 1.58
C TRP A 6 -1.34 37.05 1.07
N GLN A 7 -0.81 38.16 1.62
CA GLN A 7 0.53 38.65 1.30
C GLN A 7 1.63 37.64 1.65
N ALA A 8 1.50 36.92 2.76
CA ALA A 8 2.43 35.87 3.14
C ALA A 8 2.44 34.71 2.13
N ILE A 9 1.27 34.32 1.64
CA ILE A 9 1.11 33.30 0.59
C ILE A 9 1.73 33.80 -0.72
N GLU A 10 1.42 35.03 -1.13
CA GLU A 10 1.98 35.62 -2.35
C GLU A 10 3.52 35.68 -2.31
N LYS A 11 4.08 36.11 -1.17
CA LYS A 11 5.53 36.11 -0.94
C LYS A 11 6.12 34.71 -1.03
N MET A 12 5.44 33.71 -0.45
CA MET A 12 5.87 32.30 -0.50
C MET A 12 5.91 31.77 -1.93
N TRP A 13 4.87 32.01 -2.74
CA TRP A 13 4.83 31.56 -4.15
C TRP A 13 5.79 32.35 -5.06
N SER A 14 6.09 33.60 -4.69
CA SER A 14 7.02 34.46 -5.43
C SER A 14 8.49 34.14 -5.16
N ASP A 15 8.79 33.41 -4.07
CA ASP A 15 10.14 32.93 -3.74
C ASP A 15 10.73 32.13 -4.92
N PRO A 16 11.95 32.45 -5.38
CA PRO A 16 12.65 31.70 -6.42
C PRO A 16 12.66 30.18 -6.19
N LYS A 17 12.80 29.74 -4.94
CA LYS A 17 12.77 28.32 -4.57
C LYS A 17 11.42 27.67 -4.88
N HIS A 18 10.31 28.38 -4.70
CA HIS A 18 8.98 27.87 -5.07
C HIS A 18 8.76 27.91 -6.57
N LYS A 19 9.19 28.97 -7.26
CA LYS A 19 9.11 29.07 -8.71
C LYS A 19 9.85 27.94 -9.42
N GLU A 20 11.02 27.53 -8.93
CA GLU A 20 11.77 26.41 -9.48
C GLU A 20 11.11 25.04 -9.26
N LYS A 21 10.30 24.85 -8.20
CA LYS A 21 9.62 23.57 -7.94
C LYS A 21 8.59 23.26 -9.02
N CYS A 22 7.90 24.26 -9.55
CA CYS A 22 6.86 24.10 -10.57
C CYS A 22 7.37 23.40 -11.85
N PRO A 23 8.43 23.86 -12.55
CA PRO A 23 8.96 23.18 -13.73
C PRO A 23 9.55 21.81 -13.40
N LYS A 24 10.25 21.67 -12.26
CA LYS A 24 10.78 20.37 -11.79
C LYS A 24 9.63 19.36 -11.59
N ASN A 25 8.54 19.77 -10.96
CA ASN A 25 7.36 18.92 -10.74
C ASN A 25 6.67 18.55 -12.06
N LYS A 26 6.63 19.47 -13.04
CA LYS A 26 6.09 19.18 -14.37
C LYS A 26 6.92 18.09 -15.08
N LEU A 27 8.24 18.26 -15.11
CA LEU A 27 9.16 17.25 -15.68
C LEU A 27 9.03 15.91 -14.95
N ASN A 28 8.94 15.93 -13.62
CA ASN A 28 8.73 14.71 -12.82
C ASN A 28 7.39 14.03 -13.16
N ARG A 29 6.32 14.81 -13.41
CA ARG A 29 5.02 14.28 -13.81
C ARG A 29 5.06 13.62 -15.19
N GLU A 30 5.84 14.17 -16.12
CA GLU A 30 6.06 13.59 -17.46
C GLU A 30 6.81 12.25 -17.38
N ASN A 31 7.67 12.07 -16.38
CA ASN A 31 8.39 10.81 -16.14
C ASN A 31 7.55 9.72 -15.44
N VAL A 32 6.30 9.99 -15.05
CA VAL A 32 5.42 8.99 -14.42
C VAL A 32 4.96 7.98 -15.46
N ARG A 33 5.58 6.80 -15.45
CA ARG A 33 5.28 5.70 -16.39
C ARG A 33 3.93 5.03 -16.16
N TYR A 34 3.58 4.80 -14.89
CA TYR A 34 2.38 4.07 -14.50
C TYR A 34 1.45 4.99 -13.72
N GLN A 35 0.43 5.51 -14.41
CA GLN A 35 -0.53 6.41 -13.78
C GLN A 35 -1.55 5.63 -12.96
N GLN A 36 -1.61 5.92 -11.66
CA GLN A 36 -2.65 5.38 -10.79
C GLN A 36 -4.06 5.84 -11.22
N ARG A 37 -5.05 4.98 -11.00
CA ARG A 37 -6.47 5.21 -11.33
C ARG A 37 -7.37 5.17 -10.10
N ILE A 38 -6.80 5.51 -8.94
CA ILE A 38 -7.44 5.44 -7.61
C ILE A 38 -8.08 6.76 -7.15
N GLY A 39 -8.14 7.77 -8.04
CA GLY A 39 -8.69 9.09 -7.73
C GLY A 39 -7.90 9.81 -6.66
N SER A 40 -8.60 10.39 -5.68
CA SER A 40 -8.01 11.12 -4.55
C SER A 40 -7.49 10.23 -3.42
N ARG A 41 -7.75 8.92 -3.46
CA ARG A 41 -7.29 7.99 -2.41
C ARG A 41 -5.80 7.73 -2.57
N CYS A 42 -5.09 7.62 -1.45
CA CYS A 42 -3.73 7.09 -1.46
C CYS A 42 -3.74 5.57 -1.65
N TYR A 43 -2.60 5.00 -2.05
CA TYR A 43 -2.45 3.56 -2.26
C TYR A 43 -2.88 2.73 -1.06
N ILE A 44 -2.41 3.07 0.16
CA ILE A 44 -2.74 2.35 1.40
C ILE A 44 -4.26 2.29 1.61
N ALA A 45 -4.92 3.44 1.57
CA ALA A 45 -6.37 3.52 1.78
C ALA A 45 -7.14 2.78 0.68
N HIS A 46 -6.71 2.90 -0.58
CA HIS A 46 -7.36 2.19 -1.68
C HIS A 46 -7.19 0.68 -1.56
N CYS A 47 -5.97 0.19 -1.30
CA CYS A 47 -5.69 -1.23 -1.13
C CYS A 47 -6.48 -1.81 0.05
N HIS A 48 -6.61 -1.08 1.15
CA HIS A 48 -7.45 -1.49 2.28
C HIS A 48 -8.91 -1.70 1.86
N VAL A 49 -9.50 -0.73 1.15
CA VAL A 49 -10.88 -0.86 0.64
C VAL A 49 -11.01 -2.03 -0.33
N VAL A 50 -10.05 -2.21 -1.23
CA VAL A 50 -10.04 -3.31 -2.20
C VAL A 50 -10.00 -4.66 -1.47
N LYS A 51 -9.11 -4.82 -0.49
CA LYS A 51 -9.03 -6.02 0.35
C LYS A 51 -10.36 -6.30 1.05
N GLN A 52 -10.97 -5.28 1.63
CA GLN A 52 -12.24 -5.43 2.34
C GLN A 52 -13.47 -5.63 1.47
N THR A 53 -13.43 -5.27 0.18
CA THR A 53 -14.64 -5.28 -0.66
C THR A 53 -14.61 -6.38 -1.71
N LYS A 54 -13.46 -6.62 -2.34
CA LYS A 54 -13.29 -7.57 -3.45
C LYS A 54 -12.61 -8.86 -3.03
N TYR A 55 -11.77 -8.81 -2.00
CA TYR A 55 -10.88 -9.88 -1.58
C TYR A 55 -11.11 -10.24 -0.11
N LYS A 56 -12.39 -10.29 0.31
CA LYS A 56 -12.76 -10.59 1.70
C LYS A 56 -12.31 -11.99 2.12
N ASP A 57 -12.52 -12.95 1.23
CA ASP A 57 -12.34 -14.38 1.51
C ASP A 57 -11.04 -14.95 0.89
N VAL A 58 -10.42 -14.19 -0.02
CA VAL A 58 -9.20 -14.58 -0.74
C VAL A 58 -8.16 -13.50 -0.57
N SER A 59 -6.95 -13.85 -0.14
CA SER A 59 -5.86 -12.88 0.00
C SER A 59 -5.47 -12.31 -1.37
N ALA A 60 -5.62 -11.00 -1.55
CA ALA A 60 -5.21 -10.31 -2.77
C ALA A 60 -3.68 -10.39 -2.95
N THR A 61 -3.22 -10.86 -4.11
CA THR A 61 -1.79 -10.86 -4.43
C THR A 61 -1.27 -9.45 -4.70
N ALA A 62 0.04 -9.28 -4.71
CA ALA A 62 0.66 -7.99 -5.04
C ALA A 62 0.28 -7.54 -6.47
N ILE A 63 0.17 -8.49 -7.42
CA ILE A 63 -0.23 -8.24 -8.81
C ILE A 63 -1.71 -7.86 -8.89
N ASP A 64 -2.58 -8.50 -8.10
CA ASP A 64 -4.00 -8.14 -8.05
C ASP A 64 -4.19 -6.69 -7.58
N LEU A 65 -3.47 -6.29 -6.53
CA LEU A 65 -3.48 -4.92 -6.04
C LEU A 65 -2.90 -3.95 -7.08
N PHE A 66 -1.87 -4.37 -7.83
CA PHE A 66 -1.29 -3.56 -8.91
C PHE A 66 -2.31 -3.32 -10.02
N LYS A 67 -2.98 -4.37 -10.49
CA LYS A 67 -4.06 -4.32 -11.47
C LYS A 67 -5.17 -3.39 -10.99
N GLU A 68 -5.65 -3.57 -9.77
CA GLU A 68 -6.75 -2.74 -9.24
C GLU A 68 -6.36 -1.25 -9.14
N CYS A 69 -5.13 -0.94 -8.73
CA CYS A 69 -4.68 0.45 -8.62
C CYS A 69 -4.51 1.18 -9.97
N HIS A 70 -4.34 0.45 -11.07
CA HIS A 70 -4.04 1.02 -12.39
C HIS A 70 -5.15 0.80 -13.42
N ARG A 71 -6.24 0.11 -13.05
CA ARG A 71 -7.40 -0.11 -13.92
C ARG A 71 -8.34 1.10 -13.91
N SER A 72 -8.56 1.70 -15.08
CA SER A 72 -9.65 2.66 -15.26
C SER A 72 -10.98 1.93 -15.49
N ARG A 73 -12.06 2.41 -14.86
CA ARG A 73 -13.41 1.89 -15.10
C ARG A 73 -13.89 2.14 -16.54
N LYS A 74 -13.46 3.25 -17.16
CA LYS A 74 -13.89 3.64 -18.50
C LYS A 74 -12.99 3.04 -19.59
N ASN A 75 -11.68 3.10 -19.38
CA ASN A 75 -10.69 2.82 -20.44
C ASN A 75 -9.85 1.56 -20.18
N GLY A 76 -10.07 0.84 -19.07
CA GLY A 76 -9.25 -0.31 -18.69
C GLY A 76 -7.81 0.07 -18.36
N PHE A 77 -6.86 -0.76 -18.77
CA PHE A 77 -5.42 -0.57 -18.56
C PHE A 77 -4.79 0.27 -19.68
N SER A 78 -3.88 1.18 -19.32
CA SER A 78 -3.03 1.85 -20.31
C SER A 78 -1.99 0.89 -20.88
N GLU A 79 -1.48 1.16 -22.08
CA GLU A 79 -0.51 0.30 -22.74
C GLU A 79 0.74 -0.04 -21.89
N PRO A 80 1.39 0.92 -21.20
CA PRO A 80 2.53 0.59 -20.33
C PRO A 80 2.18 -0.33 -19.17
N VAL A 81 0.92 -0.32 -18.72
CA VAL A 81 0.43 -1.16 -17.63
C VAL A 81 0.08 -2.56 -18.15
N LYS A 82 -0.42 -2.69 -19.39
CA LYS A 82 -0.64 -4.01 -19.98
C LYS A 82 0.68 -4.76 -20.17
N ASN A 83 1.69 -4.08 -20.73
CA ASN A 83 3.00 -4.69 -20.96
C ASN A 83 3.60 -5.22 -19.66
N ILE A 84 3.56 -4.40 -18.60
CA ILE A 84 4.13 -4.80 -17.32
C ILE A 84 3.35 -5.93 -16.63
N ILE A 85 2.03 -5.98 -16.83
CA ILE A 85 1.20 -7.10 -16.34
C ILE A 85 1.59 -8.38 -17.09
N ALA A 86 1.74 -8.31 -18.42
CA ALA A 86 2.16 -9.46 -19.23
C ALA A 86 3.56 -9.94 -18.84
N ASP A 87 4.52 -9.02 -18.58
CA ASP A 87 5.86 -9.38 -18.11
C ASP A 87 5.81 -10.09 -16.75
N MET A 88 4.95 -9.64 -15.83
CA MET A 88 4.77 -10.29 -14.53
C MET A 88 4.12 -11.68 -14.66
N GLU A 89 3.12 -11.82 -15.52
CA GLU A 89 2.42 -13.08 -15.76
C GLU A 89 3.35 -14.10 -16.45
N ALA A 90 4.14 -13.69 -17.45
CA ALA A 90 5.12 -14.55 -18.11
C ALA A 90 6.16 -15.11 -17.13
N ILE A 91 6.70 -14.27 -16.23
CA ILE A 91 7.65 -14.74 -15.21
C ILE A 91 6.99 -15.77 -14.29
N ILE A 92 5.71 -15.60 -13.94
CA ILE A 92 5.01 -16.56 -13.10
C ILE A 92 4.78 -17.88 -13.82
N ASP A 93 4.38 -17.83 -15.09
CA ASP A 93 4.14 -19.02 -15.91
C ASP A 93 5.43 -19.82 -16.15
N ASP A 94 6.56 -19.15 -16.39
CA ASP A 94 7.88 -19.79 -16.56
C ASP A 94 8.32 -20.54 -15.29
N LEU A 95 8.09 -19.97 -14.11
CA LEU A 95 8.44 -20.61 -12.82
C LEU A 95 7.64 -21.89 -12.57
N VAL A 96 6.42 -21.98 -13.09
CA VAL A 96 5.60 -23.20 -13.00
C VAL A 96 6.19 -24.33 -13.86
N GLN A 97 6.93 -23.99 -14.92
CA GLN A 97 7.54 -24.97 -15.83
C GLN A 97 8.91 -25.48 -15.38
N ASP A 98 9.74 -24.62 -14.78
CA ASP A 98 11.16 -24.93 -14.50
C ASP A 98 11.42 -25.64 -13.15
N GLY A 99 10.40 -25.84 -12.32
CA GLY A 99 10.56 -26.53 -11.02
C GLY A 99 11.46 -25.81 -10.02
N GLU A 100 11.82 -24.56 -10.30
CA GLU A 100 12.57 -23.64 -9.42
C GLU A 100 11.69 -23.18 -8.25
N GLU A 101 12.30 -22.70 -7.15
CA GLU A 101 11.53 -22.20 -6.00
C GLU A 101 10.53 -21.10 -6.46
N PRO A 102 9.24 -21.21 -6.11
CA PRO A 102 8.24 -20.29 -6.63
C PRO A 102 8.48 -18.88 -6.08
N LYS A 103 8.90 -17.95 -6.96
CA LYS A 103 9.02 -16.54 -6.62
C LYS A 103 7.67 -15.99 -6.16
N THR A 104 7.69 -15.25 -5.08
CA THR A 104 6.53 -14.54 -4.57
C THR A 104 6.11 -13.43 -5.53
N HIS A 105 4.83 -13.05 -5.53
CA HIS A 105 4.32 -11.97 -6.39
C HIS A 105 4.99 -10.62 -6.09
N THR A 106 5.47 -10.42 -4.87
CA THR A 106 6.26 -9.25 -4.48
C THR A 106 7.64 -9.25 -5.14
N GLU A 107 8.31 -10.41 -5.22
CA GLU A 107 9.60 -10.53 -5.89
C GLU A 107 9.47 -10.32 -7.40
N VAL A 108 8.41 -10.87 -8.01
CA VAL A 108 8.10 -10.65 -9.43
C VAL A 108 7.94 -9.15 -9.72
N ILE A 109 7.18 -8.42 -8.89
CA ILE A 109 7.03 -6.96 -9.05
C ILE A 109 8.37 -6.24 -8.87
N SER A 110 9.20 -6.63 -7.90
CA SER A 110 10.53 -6.05 -7.68
C SER A 110 11.48 -6.32 -8.84
N GLN A 111 11.39 -7.50 -9.47
CA GLN A 111 12.18 -7.85 -10.67
C GLN A 111 11.76 -7.03 -11.89
N VAL A 112 10.46 -6.92 -12.14
CA VAL A 112 9.91 -6.25 -13.32
C VAL A 112 9.97 -4.72 -13.19
N MET A 113 9.85 -4.20 -11.96
CA MET A 113 9.78 -2.76 -11.68
C MET A 113 10.74 -2.33 -10.55
N PRO A 114 12.07 -2.53 -10.68
CA PRO A 114 13.02 -2.38 -9.58
C PRO A 114 13.16 -0.97 -9.03
N LYS A 115 12.82 0.05 -9.83
CA LYS A 115 12.85 1.46 -9.43
C LYS A 115 11.52 1.96 -8.85
N SER A 116 10.49 1.12 -8.85
CA SER A 116 9.16 1.49 -8.37
C SER A 116 9.11 1.56 -6.85
N LYS A 117 8.27 2.46 -6.34
CA LYS A 117 7.90 2.53 -4.91
C LYS A 117 6.55 1.88 -4.63
N PHE A 118 6.00 1.14 -5.59
CA PHE A 118 4.66 0.56 -5.50
C PHE A 118 4.49 -0.31 -4.25
N LEU A 119 5.38 -1.28 -4.01
CA LEU A 119 5.27 -2.20 -2.86
C LEU A 119 5.31 -1.46 -1.51
N GLN A 120 6.13 -0.41 -1.42
CA GLN A 120 6.19 0.44 -0.22
C GLN A 120 4.90 1.27 -0.07
N ASN A 121 4.39 1.83 -1.17
CA ASN A 121 3.19 2.68 -1.16
C ASN A 121 1.91 1.89 -0.86
N THR A 122 1.87 0.60 -1.19
CA THR A 122 0.75 -0.30 -0.87
C THR A 122 0.88 -0.96 0.50
N GLY A 123 2.01 -0.78 1.18
CA GLY A 123 2.29 -1.37 2.49
C GLY A 123 2.63 -2.87 2.43
N LEU A 124 3.02 -3.38 1.26
CA LEU A 124 3.51 -4.75 1.09
C LEU A 124 4.99 -4.89 1.47
N GLU A 125 5.76 -3.81 1.34
CA GLU A 125 7.12 -3.71 1.83
C GLU A 125 7.25 -2.57 2.85
N SER A 126 8.10 -2.77 3.85
CA SER A 126 8.46 -1.68 4.76
C SER A 126 9.23 -0.60 4.01
N ALA A 127 8.84 0.66 4.20
CA ALA A 127 9.63 1.79 3.73
C ALA A 127 10.96 1.82 4.48
N THR A 128 12.07 2.10 3.79
CA THR A 128 13.35 2.33 4.46
C THR A 128 13.19 3.49 5.46
N PRO A 129 13.52 3.30 6.75
CA PRO A 129 13.26 4.32 7.74
C PRO A 129 14.06 5.60 7.44
N LYS A 130 13.38 6.74 7.32
CA LYS A 130 14.06 8.04 7.43
C LYS A 130 14.63 8.15 8.84
N ARG A 131 15.94 8.45 8.97
CA ARG A 131 16.73 8.45 10.23
C ARG A 131 16.07 9.18 11.40
N ASN A 132 15.17 10.12 11.13
CA ASN A 132 14.63 11.11 12.04
C ASN A 132 13.36 10.64 12.81
N GLY A 133 12.74 9.51 12.44
CA GLY A 133 11.49 9.04 13.07
C GLY A 133 11.47 7.56 13.46
N LYS A 134 12.57 6.83 13.21
CA LYS A 134 12.63 5.37 13.36
C LYS A 134 12.32 4.89 14.78
N ALA A 135 12.87 5.57 15.80
CA ALA A 135 12.69 5.19 17.19
C ALA A 135 11.25 5.40 17.69
N ILE A 136 10.62 6.51 17.30
CA ILE A 136 9.25 6.86 17.71
C ILE A 136 8.25 5.88 17.10
N VAL A 137 8.42 5.58 15.80
CA VAL A 137 7.54 4.62 15.11
C VAL A 137 7.73 3.21 15.67
N ALA A 138 8.97 2.79 15.94
CA ALA A 138 9.23 1.48 16.52
C ALA A 138 8.60 1.32 17.91
N ALA A 139 8.72 2.35 18.77
CA ALA A 139 8.10 2.33 20.09
C ALA A 139 6.57 2.23 20.01
N ARG A 140 5.94 2.97 19.08
CA ARG A 140 4.48 2.90 18.89
C ARG A 140 4.02 1.54 18.36
N VAL A 141 4.79 0.92 17.47
CA VAL A 141 4.48 -0.43 16.99
C VAL A 141 4.56 -1.44 18.12
N GLN A 142 5.59 -1.35 18.97
CA GLN A 142 5.75 -2.25 20.11
C GLN A 142 4.60 -2.10 21.12
N GLU A 143 4.21 -0.86 21.43
CA GLU A 143 3.05 -0.57 22.29
C GLU A 143 1.77 -1.21 21.74
N LEU A 144 1.47 -1.02 20.46
CA LEU A 144 0.29 -1.61 19.81
C LEU A 144 0.34 -3.14 19.77
N GLN A 145 1.53 -3.73 19.61
CA GLN A 145 1.70 -5.18 19.63
C GLN A 145 1.35 -5.76 21.01
N THR A 146 1.81 -5.10 22.07
CA THR A 146 1.51 -5.50 23.46
C THR A 146 0.02 -5.35 23.78
N GLU A 147 -0.60 -4.24 23.34
CA GLU A 147 -2.04 -4.02 23.53
C GLU A 147 -2.87 -5.11 22.82
N LEU A 148 -2.51 -5.47 21.59
CA LEU A 148 -3.17 -6.52 20.83
C LEU A 148 -3.03 -7.91 21.48
N GLU A 149 -1.86 -8.24 22.01
CA GLU A 149 -1.65 -9.51 22.73
C GLU A 149 -2.47 -9.59 24.02
N ALA A 150 -2.57 -8.49 24.77
CA ALA A 150 -3.42 -8.41 25.94
C ALA A 150 -4.90 -8.61 25.56
N GLU A 151 -5.38 -7.91 24.52
CA GLU A 151 -6.76 -8.06 24.05
C GLU A 151 -7.07 -9.49 23.57
N ARG A 152 -6.11 -10.15 22.90
CA ARG A 152 -6.25 -11.57 22.50
C ARG A 152 -6.33 -12.51 23.70
N GLN A 153 -5.54 -12.27 24.74
CA GLN A 153 -5.56 -13.08 25.96
C GLN A 153 -6.89 -12.89 26.70
N ASP A 154 -7.38 -11.66 26.79
CA ASP A 154 -8.66 -11.36 27.42
C ASP A 154 -9.82 -12.01 26.66
N ALA A 155 -9.81 -11.96 25.33
CA ALA A 155 -10.79 -12.64 24.49
C ALA A 155 -10.77 -14.17 24.68
N ALA A 156 -9.58 -14.76 24.83
CA ALA A 156 -9.43 -16.20 25.10
C ALA A 156 -9.99 -16.57 26.47
N ASN A 157 -9.66 -15.79 27.51
CA ASN A 157 -10.18 -16.00 28.86
C ASN A 157 -11.71 -15.86 28.93
N LEU A 158 -12.28 -14.93 28.17
CA LEU A 158 -13.73 -14.74 28.10
C LEU A 158 -14.43 -15.93 27.41
N ARG A 159 -13.83 -16.48 26.35
CA ARG A 159 -14.33 -17.70 25.68
C ARG A 159 -14.31 -18.90 26.62
N ASP A 160 -13.23 -19.11 27.37
CA ASP A 160 -13.10 -20.23 28.31
C ASP A 160 -14.17 -20.16 29.42
N LYS A 161 -14.43 -18.97 29.96
CA LYS A 161 -15.51 -18.76 30.93
C LYS A 161 -16.90 -19.05 30.37
N LEU A 162 -17.15 -18.69 29.12
CA LEU A 162 -18.42 -18.98 28.45
C LEU A 162 -18.58 -20.48 28.19
N ASP A 163 -17.51 -21.19 27.84
CA ASP A 163 -17.54 -22.63 27.59
C ASP A 163 -17.77 -23.43 28.89
N VAL A 164 -17.07 -23.05 29.96
CA VAL A 164 -17.29 -23.60 31.31
C VAL A 164 -18.73 -23.33 31.80
N SER A 165 -19.27 -22.15 31.52
CA SER A 165 -20.66 -21.81 31.86
C SER A 165 -21.70 -22.50 30.95
N ASN A 166 -21.33 -22.95 29.75
CA ASN A 166 -22.22 -23.72 28.88
C ASN A 166 -22.21 -25.21 29.25
N MET A 167 -21.07 -25.75 29.68
CA MET A 167 -20.96 -27.13 30.19
C MET A 167 -21.69 -27.34 31.51
N SER A 168 -21.90 -26.29 32.31
CA SER A 168 -22.66 -26.37 33.57
C SER A 168 -24.19 -26.36 33.39
N TRP A 169 -24.68 -26.16 32.16
CA TRP A 169 -26.12 -26.10 31.83
C TRP A 169 -26.62 -27.26 30.94
N ILE A 170 -25.79 -28.27 30.65
CA ILE A 170 -26.24 -29.49 29.97
C ILE A 170 -26.70 -30.49 31.06
N PRO A 171 -28.01 -30.85 31.13
CA PRO A 171 -28.55 -31.77 32.14
C PRO A 171 -28.00 -33.20 32.03
#